data_AF-I7AVD3-F1
#
_entry.id   AF-I7AVD3-F1
#
_cell.length_a   1.000
_cell.length_b   1.000
_cell.length_c   1.000
_cell.angle_alpha   90.00
_cell.angle_beta   90.00
_cell.angle_gamma   90.00
#
_symmetry.space_group_name_H-M   'P 1'
#
loop_
_entity.id
_entity.type
_entity.pdbx_description
1 polymer ?
#
loop_
_entity_poly.entity_id
_entity_poly.type
_entity_poly.pdbx_seq_one_letter_code
_entity_poly.pdbx_strand_id
1 'polypeptide(L)'
;IPYLSTHLHCEYPESQQGHNILSMDQRSCQDIYGSLAFLVCSILAVTFTVLPLLKHLYGWDMWYCLQVLWAGHKGYSQLAGTDSQHHYDAFVVFDTRNQAVRDWVYNELTVNLENSNHRRFYLCLEERDWIPGLSCIENLHNAVYNSVKTVFVLSSGSDSGETVNGVIRQAFFMVQQRILDE
;
A
#
# COMPACT_ATOMS: atom_id res chain seq x y z
N ILE A 1 27.55 76.94 2.72
CA ILE A 1 28.73 76.74 1.85
C ILE A 1 28.23 76.15 0.52
N PRO A 2 28.13 76.93 -0.55
CA PRO A 2 27.37 76.54 -1.75
C PRO A 2 28.12 75.63 -2.74
N TYR A 3 29.39 75.28 -2.47
CA TYR A 3 30.26 74.57 -3.43
C TYR A 3 30.50 73.08 -3.11
N LEU A 4 29.92 72.55 -2.02
CA LEU A 4 30.15 71.15 -1.62
C LEU A 4 29.31 70.16 -2.46
N SER A 5 28.24 70.64 -3.09
CA SER A 5 27.25 69.80 -3.79
C SER A 5 27.70 69.31 -5.16
N THR A 6 28.72 69.92 -5.78
CA THR A 6 29.13 69.66 -7.17
C THR A 6 30.41 68.84 -7.30
N HIS A 7 31.08 68.49 -6.19
CA HIS A 7 32.37 67.78 -6.21
C HIS A 7 32.28 66.30 -5.80
N LEU A 8 31.10 65.83 -5.39
CA LEU A 8 30.89 64.45 -4.97
C LEU A 8 30.12 63.71 -6.05
N HIS A 9 30.88 63.06 -6.94
CA HIS A 9 30.37 62.21 -8.00
C HIS A 9 30.42 60.74 -7.58
N CYS A 10 29.44 59.94 -8.05
CA CYS A 10 29.46 58.50 -7.83
C CYS A 10 30.54 57.85 -8.71
N GLU A 11 31.39 57.02 -8.11
CA GLU A 11 32.38 56.19 -8.82
C GLU A 11 31.80 54.80 -9.16
N TYR A 12 30.95 54.26 -8.27
CA TYR A 12 30.24 52.99 -8.44
C TYR A 12 28.78 53.13 -7.99
N PRO A 13 27.81 52.41 -8.61
CA PRO A 13 27.94 51.43 -9.70
C PRO A 13 28.23 52.08 -11.07
N GLU A 14 28.83 51.33 -12.01
CA GLU A 14 29.24 51.84 -13.34
C GLU A 14 28.10 52.53 -14.12
N SER A 15 26.85 52.11 -13.90
CA SER A 15 25.67 52.70 -14.55
C SER A 15 25.35 54.13 -14.11
N GLN A 16 25.94 54.61 -13.00
CA GLN A 16 25.69 55.94 -12.42
C GLN A 16 26.98 56.76 -12.27
N GLN A 17 28.07 56.34 -12.92
CA GLN A 17 29.37 56.98 -12.81
C GLN A 17 29.31 58.44 -13.30
N GLY A 18 29.86 59.38 -12.51
CA GLY A 18 29.91 60.81 -12.85
C GLY A 18 28.65 61.63 -12.51
N HIS A 19 27.55 61.01 -12.05
CA HIS A 19 26.38 61.75 -11.57
C HIS A 19 26.61 62.29 -10.14
N ASN A 20 26.00 63.44 -9.82
CA ASN A 20 26.11 64.03 -8.47
C ASN A 20 25.39 63.14 -7.44
N ILE A 21 26.05 62.85 -6.32
CA ILE A 21 25.50 61.97 -5.28
C ILE A 21 24.17 62.47 -4.69
N LEU A 22 23.97 63.78 -4.65
CA LEU A 22 22.74 64.43 -4.14
C LEU A 22 21.58 64.40 -5.14
N SER A 23 21.82 64.04 -6.40
CA SER A 23 20.78 63.84 -7.42
C SER A 23 20.29 62.40 -7.52
N MET A 24 20.85 61.50 -6.71
CA MET A 24 20.48 60.09 -6.68
C MET A 24 19.21 59.89 -5.85
N ASP A 25 18.19 59.26 -6.44
CA ASP A 25 16.97 58.88 -5.72
C ASP A 25 17.22 57.61 -4.88
N GLN A 26 16.87 57.66 -3.60
CA GLN A 26 17.09 56.57 -2.63
C GLN A 26 16.39 55.26 -3.08
N ARG A 27 15.36 55.37 -3.92
CA ARG A 27 14.59 54.24 -4.47
C ARG A 27 15.37 53.40 -5.48
N SER A 28 16.39 53.94 -6.15
CA SER A 28 17.18 53.16 -7.13
C SER A 28 17.92 51.97 -6.52
N CYS A 29 18.29 52.02 -5.23
CA CYS A 29 18.91 50.88 -4.55
C CYS A 29 17.92 49.71 -4.34
N GLN A 30 16.64 50.03 -4.13
CA GLN A 30 15.58 49.05 -3.92
C GLN A 30 15.11 48.42 -5.24
N ASP A 31 15.18 49.16 -6.35
CA ASP A 31 14.71 48.70 -7.66
C ASP A 31 15.67 47.74 -8.37
N ILE A 32 16.99 47.85 -8.20
CA ILE A 32 17.95 47.05 -8.99
C ILE A 32 17.99 45.59 -8.52
N TYR A 33 17.99 45.33 -7.21
CA TYR A 33 18.07 43.96 -6.66
C TYR A 33 17.10 43.68 -5.51
N GLY A 34 16.51 44.72 -4.91
CA GLY A 34 15.68 44.57 -3.70
C GLY A 34 14.35 43.88 -3.97
N SER A 35 13.63 44.26 -5.03
CA SER A 35 12.33 43.67 -5.38
C SER A 35 12.45 42.19 -5.77
N LEU A 36 13.40 41.84 -6.64
CA LEU A 36 13.63 40.46 -7.06
C LEU A 36 14.10 39.58 -5.90
N ALA A 37 15.06 40.05 -5.10
CA ALA A 37 15.54 39.30 -3.93
C ALA A 37 14.43 39.11 -2.90
N PHE A 38 13.59 40.13 -2.67
CA PHE A 38 12.45 40.02 -1.76
C PHE A 38 11.44 38.99 -2.26
N LEU A 39 11.10 38.99 -3.55
CA LEU A 39 10.22 37.99 -4.14
C LEU A 39 10.79 36.57 -3.99
N VAL A 40 12.06 36.37 -4.33
CA VAL A 40 12.73 35.06 -4.21
C VAL A 40 12.75 34.60 -2.75
N CYS A 41 13.19 35.44 -1.83
CA CYS A 41 13.22 35.12 -0.40
C CYS A 41 11.82 34.81 0.15
N SER A 42 10.80 35.55 -0.27
CA SER A 42 9.42 35.30 0.15
C SER A 42 8.91 33.94 -0.34
N ILE A 43 9.18 33.58 -1.60
CA ILE A 43 8.82 32.28 -2.17
C ILE A 43 9.56 31.15 -1.44
N LEU A 44 10.85 31.32 -1.15
CA LEU A 44 11.62 30.33 -0.40
C LEU A 44 11.09 30.16 1.03
N ALA A 45 10.76 31.24 1.73
CA ALA A 45 10.18 31.18 3.07
C ALA A 45 8.80 30.50 3.08
N VAL A 46 7.94 30.81 2.12
CA VAL A 46 6.62 30.18 1.98
C VAL A 46 6.76 28.69 1.65
N THR A 47 7.64 28.32 0.73
CA THR A 47 7.84 26.90 0.39
C THR A 47 8.40 26.11 1.57
N PHE A 48 9.39 26.65 2.29
CA PHE A 48 10.00 25.97 3.44
C PHE A 48 9.03 25.79 4.62
N THR A 49 8.00 26.63 4.73
CA THR A 49 6.97 26.50 5.78
C THR A 49 5.80 25.62 5.35
N VAL A 50 5.32 25.78 4.11
CA VAL A 50 4.15 25.04 3.60
C VAL A 50 4.46 23.57 3.32
N LEU A 51 5.63 23.25 2.78
CA LEU A 51 6.01 21.86 2.46
C LEU A 51 6.03 20.92 3.69
N PRO A 52 6.67 21.24 4.82
CA PRO A 52 6.65 20.37 5.99
C PRO A 52 5.26 20.29 6.62
N LEU A 53 4.48 21.37 6.61
CA LEU A 53 3.10 21.35 7.09
C LEU A 53 2.22 20.41 6.25
N LEU A 54 2.30 20.51 4.92
CA LEU A 54 1.60 19.62 4.01
C LEU A 54 2.05 18.16 4.17
N LYS A 55 3.35 17.91 4.36
CA LYS A 55 3.86 16.56 4.62
C LYS A 55 3.41 16.00 5.97
N HIS A 56 3.32 16.83 7.00
CA HIS A 56 2.85 16.40 8.31
C HIS A 56 1.33 16.12 8.31
N LEU A 57 0.54 17.00 7.70
CA LEU A 57 -0.92 16.89 7.66
C LEU A 57 -1.40 15.82 6.67
N TYR A 58 -0.81 15.78 5.47
CA TYR A 58 -1.28 14.94 4.36
C TYR A 58 -0.27 13.88 3.92
N GLY A 59 0.87 13.74 4.58
CA GLY A 59 1.91 12.78 4.17
C GLY A 59 1.42 11.34 4.20
N TRP A 60 0.72 10.97 5.27
CA TRP A 60 0.12 9.64 5.41
C TRP A 60 -1.00 9.40 4.41
N ASP A 61 -1.88 10.39 4.19
CA ASP A 61 -2.97 10.28 3.22
C ASP A 61 -2.45 10.18 1.79
N MET A 62 -1.45 11.00 1.43
CA MET A 62 -0.85 10.98 0.10
C MET A 62 -0.06 9.69 -0.13
N TRP A 63 0.64 9.19 0.89
CA TRP A 63 1.27 7.85 0.86
C TRP A 63 0.24 6.74 0.69
N TYR A 64 -0.85 6.77 1.45
CA TYR A 64 -1.92 5.79 1.36
C TYR A 64 -2.60 5.81 -0.01
N CYS A 65 -2.99 7.00 -0.50
CA CYS A 65 -3.55 7.15 -1.84
C CYS A 65 -2.57 6.67 -2.92
N LEU A 66 -1.26 6.95 -2.79
CA LEU A 66 -0.26 6.44 -3.72
C LEU A 66 -0.19 4.92 -3.69
N GLN A 67 -0.22 4.30 -2.50
CA GLN A 67 -0.23 2.84 -2.34
C GLN A 67 -1.49 2.21 -2.94
N VAL A 68 -2.66 2.81 -2.71
CA VAL A 68 -3.92 2.35 -3.30
C VAL A 68 -3.93 2.50 -4.81
N LEU A 69 -3.44 3.63 -5.33
CA LEU A 69 -3.30 3.86 -6.77
C LEU A 69 -2.25 2.94 -7.40
N TRP A 70 -1.14 2.67 -6.71
CA TRP A 70 -0.13 1.70 -7.14
C TRP A 70 -0.68 0.28 -7.12
N ALA A 71 -1.44 -0.10 -6.09
CA ALA A 71 -2.13 -1.40 -6.03
C ALA A 71 -3.20 -1.53 -7.12
N GLY A 72 -3.91 -0.45 -7.44
CA GLY A 72 -4.89 -0.41 -8.53
C GLY A 72 -4.26 -0.44 -9.92
N HIS A 73 -3.19 0.34 -10.14
CA HIS A 73 -2.50 0.46 -11.42
C HIS A 73 -1.59 -0.74 -11.72
N LYS A 74 -0.98 -1.35 -10.71
CA LYS A 74 -0.27 -2.63 -10.86
C LYS A 74 -1.24 -3.78 -11.17
N GLY A 75 -2.55 -3.50 -11.16
CA GLY A 75 -3.58 -4.48 -10.88
C GLY A 75 -3.35 -5.02 -9.49
N TYR A 76 -4.42 -5.41 -8.81
CA TYR A 76 -4.26 -6.58 -7.96
C TYR A 76 -3.76 -7.64 -8.94
N SER A 77 -2.45 -7.92 -8.96
CA SER A 77 -1.95 -9.07 -9.64
C SER A 77 -2.77 -10.19 -9.04
N GLN A 78 -3.69 -10.77 -9.83
CA GLN A 78 -3.92 -12.20 -9.74
C GLN A 78 -2.54 -12.75 -9.46
N LEU A 79 -2.34 -13.38 -8.29
CA LEU A 79 -1.06 -13.99 -7.95
C LEU A 79 -0.59 -14.62 -9.25
N ALA A 80 0.46 -14.03 -9.84
CA ALA A 80 0.84 -14.34 -11.21
C ALA A 80 0.96 -15.86 -11.21
N GLY A 81 0.13 -16.53 -12.02
CA GLY A 81 -0.07 -17.96 -11.95
C GLY A 81 1.29 -18.64 -11.83
N THR A 82 1.67 -18.98 -10.61
CA THR A 82 2.79 -19.86 -10.34
C THR A 82 2.21 -21.21 -10.63
N ASP A 83 2.44 -21.58 -11.88
CA ASP A 83 2.06 -22.80 -12.53
C ASP A 83 0.57 -22.99 -12.78
N SER A 84 0.26 -23.26 -14.05
CA SER A 84 -1.00 -23.81 -14.57
C SER A 84 -1.37 -25.19 -13.98
N GLN A 85 -0.85 -25.53 -12.81
CA GLN A 85 -1.00 -26.82 -12.13
C GLN A 85 -2.00 -26.76 -10.97
N HIS A 86 -2.28 -25.58 -10.41
CA HIS A 86 -3.25 -25.43 -9.32
C HIS A 86 -4.68 -25.42 -9.90
N HIS A 87 -5.48 -26.41 -9.52
CA HIS A 87 -6.88 -26.56 -9.97
C HIS A 87 -7.85 -25.69 -9.18
N TYR A 88 -7.46 -25.25 -7.98
CA TYR A 88 -8.30 -24.49 -7.05
C TYR A 88 -7.61 -23.20 -6.59
N ASP A 89 -8.40 -22.14 -6.36
CA ASP A 89 -7.89 -20.88 -5.83
C ASP A 89 -7.59 -20.99 -4.34
N ALA A 90 -8.43 -21.71 -3.59
CA ALA A 90 -8.21 -21.97 -2.18
C ALA A 90 -8.77 -23.32 -1.72
N PHE A 91 -8.04 -24.02 -0.87
CA PHE A 91 -8.52 -25.15 -0.09
C PHE A 91 -9.00 -24.66 1.28
N VAL A 92 -10.23 -24.97 1.66
CA VAL A 92 -10.82 -24.55 2.93
C VAL A 92 -10.83 -25.72 3.90
N VAL A 93 -10.08 -25.58 4.99
CA VAL A 93 -9.94 -26.58 6.05
C VAL A 93 -10.74 -26.13 7.27
N PHE A 94 -11.72 -26.93 7.67
CA PHE A 94 -12.61 -26.62 8.80
C PHE A 94 -12.95 -27.90 9.56
N ASP A 95 -13.54 -27.76 10.74
CA ASP A 95 -13.96 -28.92 11.50
C ASP A 95 -15.33 -29.43 11.03
N THR A 96 -15.34 -30.53 10.29
CA THR A 96 -16.56 -31.19 9.79
C THR A 96 -17.46 -31.73 10.91
N ARG A 97 -16.92 -31.95 12.12
CA ARG A 97 -17.69 -32.38 13.29
C ARG A 97 -18.54 -31.25 13.87
N ASN A 98 -18.08 -30.00 13.71
CA ASN A 98 -18.81 -28.84 14.19
C ASN A 98 -19.87 -28.44 13.16
N GLN A 99 -21.12 -28.80 13.43
CA GLN A 99 -22.23 -28.54 12.52
C GLN A 99 -22.42 -27.03 12.22
N ALA A 100 -22.27 -26.15 13.22
CA ALA A 100 -22.43 -24.72 13.00
C ALA A 100 -21.37 -24.15 12.05
N VAL A 101 -20.12 -24.62 12.17
CA VAL A 101 -19.03 -24.22 11.27
C VAL A 101 -19.27 -24.77 9.87
N ARG A 102 -19.61 -26.06 9.77
CA ARG A 102 -19.92 -26.71 8.49
C ARG A 102 -21.05 -25.98 7.75
N ASP A 103 -22.15 -25.72 8.44
CA ASP A 103 -23.32 -25.06 7.86
C ASP A 103 -22.98 -23.63 7.39
N TRP A 104 -22.15 -22.91 8.14
CA TRP A 104 -21.66 -21.59 7.73
C TRP A 104 -20.72 -21.65 6.52
N VAL A 105 -19.81 -22.62 6.48
CA VAL A 105 -18.87 -22.79 5.35
C VAL A 105 -19.64 -23.02 4.05
N TYR A 106 -20.58 -23.97 4.02
CA TYR A 106 -21.29 -24.31 2.79
C TYR A 106 -22.35 -23.28 2.38
N ASN A 107 -23.10 -22.72 3.34
CA ASN A 107 -24.23 -21.85 2.99
C ASN A 107 -23.84 -20.37 2.89
N GLU A 108 -22.81 -19.93 3.62
CA GLU A 108 -22.41 -18.53 3.63
C GLU A 108 -21.09 -18.34 2.87
N LEU A 109 -20.01 -19.00 3.29
CA LEU A 109 -18.68 -18.77 2.71
C LEU A 109 -18.61 -19.18 1.24
N THR A 110 -19.08 -20.37 0.89
CA THR A 110 -19.10 -20.85 -0.50
C THR A 110 -19.98 -19.97 -1.37
N VAL A 111 -21.17 -19.58 -0.90
CA VAL A 111 -22.09 -18.74 -1.68
C VAL A 111 -21.49 -17.35 -1.94
N ASN A 112 -20.90 -16.72 -0.93
CA ASN A 112 -20.32 -15.38 -1.09
C ASN A 112 -19.06 -15.38 -1.96
N LEU A 113 -18.26 -16.45 -1.96
CA LEU A 113 -17.00 -16.51 -2.71
C LEU A 113 -17.15 -17.09 -4.13
N GLU A 114 -17.99 -18.10 -4.32
CA GLU A 114 -18.20 -18.73 -5.64
C GLU A 114 -19.28 -17.98 -6.45
N ASN A 115 -20.34 -17.48 -5.81
CA ASN A 115 -21.48 -16.83 -6.49
C ASN A 115 -21.44 -15.28 -6.45
N SER A 116 -20.33 -14.68 -6.02
CA SER A 116 -20.19 -13.21 -6.05
C SER A 116 -20.18 -12.69 -7.50
N ASN A 117 -20.97 -11.64 -7.76
CA ASN A 117 -21.06 -11.01 -9.09
C ASN A 117 -19.77 -10.33 -9.55
N HIS A 118 -18.85 -10.00 -8.63
CA HIS A 118 -17.62 -9.27 -8.95
C HIS A 118 -16.44 -10.20 -9.26
N ARG A 119 -16.36 -11.34 -8.58
CA ARG A 119 -15.27 -12.31 -8.72
C ARG A 119 -15.75 -13.70 -8.29
N ARG A 120 -15.45 -14.71 -9.11
CA ARG A 120 -15.73 -16.12 -8.81
C ARG A 120 -14.42 -16.80 -8.40
N PHE A 121 -14.37 -17.31 -7.19
CA PHE A 121 -13.28 -18.17 -6.72
C PHE A 121 -13.68 -19.63 -6.84
N TYR A 122 -12.73 -20.52 -7.11
CA TYR A 122 -12.93 -21.97 -7.07
C TYR A 122 -12.36 -22.53 -5.77
N LEU A 123 -13.24 -22.99 -4.88
CA LEU A 123 -12.85 -23.54 -3.58
C LEU A 123 -12.77 -25.07 -3.64
N CYS A 124 -11.77 -25.64 -2.97
CA CYS A 124 -11.73 -27.08 -2.66
C CYS A 124 -12.25 -27.31 -1.24
N LEU A 125 -13.21 -28.21 -1.09
CA LEU A 125 -13.85 -28.57 0.17
C LEU A 125 -13.74 -30.09 0.39
N GLU A 126 -13.51 -30.49 1.65
CA GLU A 126 -13.30 -31.90 2.05
C GLU A 126 -14.45 -32.83 1.66
N GLU A 127 -15.72 -32.49 1.97
CA GLU A 127 -16.83 -33.43 1.70
C GLU A 127 -17.35 -33.34 0.25
N ARG A 128 -16.98 -32.29 -0.51
CA ARG A 128 -17.48 -32.05 -1.89
C ARG A 128 -16.53 -32.56 -2.96
N ASP A 129 -15.25 -32.25 -2.82
CA ASP A 129 -14.27 -32.35 -3.91
C ASP A 129 -13.28 -33.52 -3.74
N TRP A 130 -13.33 -34.22 -2.61
CA TRP A 130 -12.50 -35.40 -2.38
C TRP A 130 -12.96 -36.60 -3.21
N ILE A 131 -12.00 -37.28 -3.83
CA ILE A 131 -12.27 -38.39 -4.73
C ILE A 131 -12.50 -39.67 -3.91
N PRO A 132 -13.65 -40.35 -4.06
CA PRO A 132 -13.88 -41.62 -3.38
C PRO A 132 -12.93 -42.69 -3.94
N GLY A 133 -12.35 -43.50 -3.05
CA GLY A 133 -11.40 -44.55 -3.41
C GLY A 133 -9.93 -44.16 -3.21
N LEU A 134 -9.62 -42.88 -2.98
CA LEU A 134 -8.34 -42.43 -2.45
C LEU A 134 -8.38 -42.36 -0.92
N SER A 135 -7.22 -42.49 -0.29
CA SER A 135 -7.14 -42.30 1.17
C SER A 135 -7.36 -40.83 1.55
N CYS A 136 -7.83 -40.60 2.78
CA CYS A 136 -8.00 -39.25 3.35
C CYS A 136 -6.70 -38.43 3.25
N ILE A 137 -5.54 -39.06 3.47
CA ILE A 137 -4.24 -38.39 3.41
C ILE A 137 -3.84 -37.99 1.99
N GLU A 138 -4.13 -38.84 0.99
CA GLU A 138 -3.85 -38.52 -0.42
C GLU A 138 -4.76 -37.40 -0.93
N ASN A 139 -6.05 -37.46 -0.60
CA ASN A 139 -6.99 -36.38 -0.94
C ASN A 139 -6.56 -35.06 -0.28
N LEU A 140 -6.15 -35.10 0.99
CA LEU A 140 -5.65 -33.93 1.70
C LEU A 140 -4.38 -33.35 1.05
N HIS A 141 -3.42 -34.20 0.73
CA HIS A 141 -2.19 -33.79 0.04
C HIS A 141 -2.53 -33.13 -1.30
N ASN A 142 -3.38 -33.76 -2.12
CA ASN A 142 -3.80 -33.22 -3.40
C ASN A 142 -4.53 -31.87 -3.24
N ALA A 143 -5.39 -31.72 -2.22
CA ALA A 143 -6.08 -30.47 -1.97
C ALA A 143 -5.12 -29.33 -1.60
N VAL A 144 -4.10 -29.59 -0.76
CA VAL A 144 -3.11 -28.59 -0.34
C VAL A 144 -2.19 -28.19 -1.50
N TYR A 145 -1.69 -29.15 -2.29
CA TYR A 145 -0.76 -28.86 -3.39
C TYR A 145 -1.45 -28.32 -4.64
N ASN A 146 -2.68 -28.73 -4.94
CA ASN A 146 -3.42 -28.23 -6.11
C ASN A 146 -4.19 -26.93 -5.83
N SER A 147 -4.06 -26.35 -4.63
CA SER A 147 -4.69 -25.07 -4.27
C SER A 147 -3.65 -23.97 -4.14
N VAL A 148 -3.95 -22.76 -4.63
CA VAL A 148 -3.04 -21.61 -4.51
C VAL A 148 -2.88 -21.16 -3.06
N LYS A 149 -3.97 -21.23 -2.28
CA LYS A 149 -3.98 -20.91 -0.85
C LYS A 149 -4.67 -22.01 -0.04
N THR A 150 -4.29 -22.13 1.23
CA THR A 150 -5.02 -22.96 2.19
C THR A 150 -5.57 -22.05 3.29
N VAL A 151 -6.88 -22.11 3.53
CA VAL A 151 -7.62 -21.27 4.49
C VAL A 151 -8.11 -22.14 5.64
N PHE A 152 -7.70 -21.80 6.86
CA PHE A 152 -8.12 -22.50 8.07
C PHE A 152 -9.28 -21.76 8.74
N VAL A 153 -10.44 -22.43 8.87
CA VAL A 153 -11.59 -21.92 9.62
C VAL A 153 -11.56 -22.51 11.01
N LEU A 154 -11.23 -21.67 11.99
CA LEU A 154 -11.13 -22.06 13.39
C LEU A 154 -12.37 -21.58 14.15
N SER A 155 -12.88 -22.43 15.04
CA SER A 155 -14.01 -22.10 15.91
C SER A 155 -13.58 -22.19 17.38
N SER A 156 -14.08 -21.27 18.20
CA SER A 156 -13.82 -21.25 19.65
C SER A 156 -14.58 -22.33 20.42
N GLY A 157 -15.45 -23.09 19.75
CA GLY A 157 -16.27 -24.14 20.35
C GLY A 157 -15.54 -25.44 20.66
N SER A 158 -14.23 -25.54 20.42
CA SER A 158 -13.43 -26.65 20.92
C SER A 158 -13.31 -26.53 22.44
N ASP A 159 -14.31 -27.08 23.12
CA ASP A 159 -14.28 -27.25 24.57
C ASP A 159 -12.95 -27.93 24.93
N SER A 160 -12.35 -27.48 26.03
CA SER A 160 -10.96 -27.71 26.46
C SER A 160 -10.48 -29.17 26.63
N GLY A 161 -11.25 -30.15 26.15
CA GLY A 161 -10.93 -31.58 26.11
C GLY A 161 -11.17 -32.27 24.75
N GLU A 162 -11.70 -31.62 23.71
CA GLU A 162 -11.78 -32.24 22.39
C GLU A 162 -10.47 -32.08 21.61
N THR A 163 -9.90 -33.21 21.19
CA THR A 163 -8.69 -33.22 20.36
C THR A 163 -8.96 -32.51 19.03
N VAL A 164 -8.13 -31.52 18.71
CA VAL A 164 -8.10 -30.83 17.41
C VAL A 164 -8.23 -31.87 16.29
N ASN A 165 -9.15 -31.64 15.35
CA ASN A 165 -9.40 -32.54 14.24
C ASN A 165 -8.07 -32.92 13.56
N GLY A 166 -7.83 -34.24 13.45
CA GLY A 166 -6.57 -34.79 12.92
C GLY A 166 -6.29 -34.31 11.51
N VAL A 167 -7.32 -34.09 10.70
CA VAL A 167 -7.21 -33.56 9.34
C VAL A 167 -6.68 -32.13 9.36
N ILE A 168 -7.24 -31.25 10.20
CA ILE A 168 -6.79 -29.85 10.35
C ILE A 168 -5.32 -29.80 10.76
N ARG A 169 -4.95 -30.61 11.75
CA ARG A 169 -3.57 -30.68 12.24
C ARG A 169 -2.62 -31.17 11.15
N GLN A 170 -3.00 -32.20 10.39
CA GLN A 170 -2.17 -32.73 9.31
C GLN A 170 -2.04 -31.74 8.15
N ALA A 171 -3.13 -31.06 7.79
CA ALA A 171 -3.15 -30.02 6.78
C ALA A 171 -2.18 -28.89 7.15
N PHE A 172 -2.17 -28.47 8.42
CA PHE A 172 -1.25 -27.45 8.92
C PHE A 172 0.21 -27.85 8.70
N PHE A 173 0.60 -29.08 9.04
CA PHE A 173 1.95 -29.57 8.81
C PHE A 173 2.31 -29.64 7.32
N MET A 174 1.40 -30.10 6.46
CA MET A 174 1.63 -30.16 5.01
C MET A 174 1.84 -28.77 4.42
N VAL A 175 1.00 -27.80 4.80
CA VAL A 175 1.13 -26.41 4.34
C VAL A 175 2.44 -25.81 4.83
N GLN A 176 2.82 -26.06 6.09
CA GLN A 176 4.10 -25.58 6.63
C GLN A 176 5.28 -26.17 5.86
N GLN A 177 5.24 -27.46 5.52
CA GLN A 177 6.28 -28.09 4.73
C GLN A 177 6.37 -27.47 3.33
N ARG A 178 5.23 -27.28 2.64
CA ARG A 178 5.19 -26.61 1.33
C ARG A 178 5.82 -25.22 1.36
N ILE A 179 5.54 -24.42 2.40
CA ILE A 179 6.13 -23.09 2.55
C ILE A 179 7.64 -23.14 2.76
N LEU A 180 8.17 -24.20 3.37
CA LEU A 180 9.61 -24.37 3.54
C LEU A 180 10.32 -24.86 2.27
N ASP A 181 9.58 -25.53 1.38
CA ASP A 181 10.09 -26.05 0.11
C ASP A 181 10.09 -24.99 -1.01
N GLU A 182 9.27 -23.93 -0.90
CA GLU A 182 9.19 -22.76 -1.81
C GLU A 182 10.25 -21.68 -1.49
#